data_AF-A0A376MUD3-F1
#
_entry.id   AF-A0A376MUD3-F1
#
_cell.length_a   1.000
_cell.length_b   1.000
_cell.length_c   1.000
_cell.angle_alpha   90.00
_cell.angle_beta   90.00
_cell.angle_gamma   90.00
#
_symmetry.space_group_name_H-M   'P 1'
#
loop_
_entity.id
_entity.type
_entity.pdbx_description
1 polymer ?
#
loop_
_entity_poly.entity_id
_entity_poly.type
_entity_poly.pdbx_seq_one_letter_code
_entity_poly.pdbx_strand_id
1 'polypeptide(L)'
;MQNHYPLTGEDVVAQKTPCSFDVSVWEFFWPFIAGAKLVMAEPEAHRDPLAMQQFFAEYGVTTTHFVPSMLAAFVASLTPQTARQNCATLKQVFCSGEALPADLCREWQQLTGVPLHNLYGPTEAAVDVSWYPAFGEELAQVRGSSVPIGYPVWNTGLRILDAMMHPVPPGVAGDLYLTGIQLAQGYLGRPDLTASRFIANPFAPGERMYRTGDVARWLDNGAVEYLGRSDDQLKIRGQRIELGEIDRVMQALPDVEQAVTHACVINQAAATGGDARQLVGYLVSQSGLPLDTTALQAQLRETLPPHMVPVVLLQLPQLPLSANGKLDRKALPLPELKAQAPGRAPKAGSETIIAAAFSSLLGCDVQDADADFFALGGHSLTGNETGCAVKSAVYPPGDAGAGDGRVNCRQTGNDY
;
A
#
# COMPACT_ATOMS: atom_id res chain seq x y z
N MET A 1 -6.46 -14.46 -15.99
CA MET A 1 -5.00 -14.67 -15.96
C MET A 1 -4.54 -15.53 -17.13
N GLN A 2 -4.50 -16.88 -17.04
CA GLN A 2 -3.81 -17.75 -18.02
C GLN A 2 -4.09 -17.53 -19.52
N ASN A 3 -5.32 -17.19 -19.91
CA ASN A 3 -5.60 -16.95 -21.34
C ASN A 3 -5.01 -15.61 -21.82
N HIS A 4 -5.19 -14.55 -21.03
CA HIS A 4 -4.79 -13.20 -21.38
C HIS A 4 -3.29 -12.95 -21.15
N TYR A 5 -2.73 -13.61 -20.14
CA TYR A 5 -1.31 -13.64 -19.84
C TYR A 5 -0.91 -15.12 -19.81
N PRO A 6 -0.44 -15.70 -20.92
CA PRO A 6 -0.06 -17.11 -20.92
C PRO A 6 1.21 -17.35 -20.11
N LEU A 7 1.16 -18.33 -19.21
CA LEU A 7 2.35 -19.00 -18.68
C LEU A 7 2.60 -20.31 -19.42
N THR A 8 3.86 -20.70 -19.45
CA THR A 8 4.39 -21.96 -19.98
C THR A 8 5.23 -22.66 -18.91
N GLY A 9 5.68 -23.89 -19.18
CA GLY A 9 6.56 -24.62 -18.26
C GLY A 9 7.95 -24.00 -18.05
N GLU A 10 8.33 -23.03 -18.88
CA GLU A 10 9.59 -22.28 -18.73
C GLU A 10 9.47 -21.11 -17.75
N ASP A 11 8.25 -20.78 -17.32
CA ASP A 11 8.01 -19.63 -16.46
C ASP A 11 8.16 -19.99 -14.98
N VAL A 12 8.65 -19.02 -14.21
CA VAL A 12 8.91 -19.10 -12.79
C VAL A 12 8.14 -17.97 -12.10
N VAL A 13 7.08 -18.34 -11.38
CA VAL A 13 6.24 -17.42 -10.62
C VAL A 13 6.81 -17.27 -9.21
N ALA A 14 6.92 -16.02 -8.74
CA ALA A 14 7.30 -15.71 -7.37
C ALA A 14 6.11 -15.78 -6.41
N GLN A 15 6.23 -16.60 -5.36
CA GLN A 15 5.41 -16.47 -4.15
C GLN A 15 6.09 -15.45 -3.24
N LYS A 16 5.62 -14.22 -3.27
CA LYS A 16 6.11 -13.13 -2.40
C LYS A 16 5.00 -12.45 -1.62
N THR A 17 3.75 -12.59 -2.05
CA THR A 17 2.63 -11.88 -1.44
C THR A 17 2.22 -12.62 -0.16
N PRO A 18 2.12 -11.92 1.00
CA PRO A 18 1.66 -12.57 2.22
C PRO A 18 0.30 -13.23 2.03
N CYS A 19 0.10 -14.41 2.62
CA CYS A 19 -1.11 -15.22 2.43
C CYS A 19 -2.40 -14.58 2.97
N SER A 20 -2.29 -13.48 3.73
CA SER A 20 -3.43 -12.68 4.19
C SER A 20 -3.97 -11.72 3.11
N PHE A 21 -3.29 -11.59 1.97
CA PHE A 21 -3.76 -10.82 0.82
C PHE A 21 -4.21 -11.77 -0.29
N ASP A 22 -5.37 -11.49 -0.86
CA ASP A 22 -6.01 -12.27 -1.93
C ASP A 22 -5.16 -12.37 -3.21
N VAL A 23 -4.29 -11.39 -3.50
CA VAL A 23 -3.29 -11.46 -4.58
C VAL A 23 -2.43 -12.73 -4.48
N SER A 24 -2.12 -13.21 -3.27
CA SER A 24 -1.36 -14.47 -3.10
C SER A 24 -2.08 -15.69 -3.68
N VAL A 25 -3.41 -15.65 -3.84
CA VAL A 25 -4.20 -16.76 -4.36
C VAL A 25 -3.75 -17.12 -5.78
N TRP A 26 -3.57 -16.14 -6.68
CA TRP A 26 -3.10 -16.50 -8.01
C TRP A 26 -1.63 -16.91 -8.02
N GLU A 27 -0.78 -16.38 -7.13
CA GLU A 27 0.61 -16.86 -6.97
C GLU A 27 0.60 -18.36 -6.58
N PHE A 28 -0.27 -18.76 -5.66
CA PHE A 28 -0.41 -20.14 -5.19
C PHE A 28 -1.05 -21.11 -6.18
N PHE A 29 -1.86 -20.68 -7.15
CA PHE A 29 -2.63 -21.61 -7.99
C PHE A 29 -2.37 -21.47 -9.48
N TRP A 30 -2.15 -20.27 -9.99
CA TRP A 30 -1.97 -20.03 -11.43
C TRP A 30 -0.78 -20.78 -12.05
N PRO A 31 0.44 -20.85 -11.46
CA PRO A 31 1.54 -21.60 -12.08
C PRO A 31 1.19 -23.08 -12.30
N PHE A 32 0.47 -23.70 -11.36
CA PHE A 32 0.19 -25.13 -11.40
C PHE A 32 -0.86 -25.53 -12.44
N ILE A 33 -1.75 -24.63 -12.84
CA ILE A 33 -2.68 -24.88 -13.96
C ILE A 33 -2.01 -24.72 -15.33
N ALA A 34 -0.82 -24.11 -15.38
CA ALA A 34 -0.06 -23.84 -16.61
C ALA A 34 1.19 -24.73 -16.77
N GLY A 35 1.54 -25.51 -15.74
CA GLY A 35 2.77 -26.31 -15.71
C GLY A 35 4.03 -25.53 -15.37
N ALA A 36 3.89 -24.28 -14.90
CA ALA A 36 5.00 -23.41 -14.48
C ALA A 36 5.50 -23.75 -13.07
N LYS A 37 6.66 -23.20 -12.70
CA LYS A 37 7.26 -23.37 -11.37
C LYS A 37 6.83 -22.24 -10.43
N LEU A 38 6.56 -22.56 -9.17
CA LEU A 38 6.41 -21.59 -8.08
C LEU A 38 7.66 -21.63 -7.18
N VAL A 39 8.21 -20.47 -6.83
CA VAL A 39 9.36 -20.34 -5.91
C VAL A 39 9.00 -19.43 -4.74
N MET A 40 9.43 -19.81 -3.53
CA MET A 40 9.06 -19.13 -2.29
C MET A 40 10.12 -18.10 -1.91
N ALA A 41 9.72 -16.85 -1.70
CA ALA A 41 10.60 -15.86 -1.09
C ALA A 41 10.82 -16.17 0.40
N GLU A 42 11.95 -15.74 0.94
CA GLU A 42 12.21 -15.82 2.38
C GLU A 42 11.22 -14.95 3.18
N PRO A 43 10.92 -15.30 4.44
CA PRO A 43 10.09 -14.48 5.32
C PRO A 43 10.56 -13.02 5.36
N GLU A 44 9.60 -12.08 5.41
CA GLU A 44 9.83 -10.62 5.38
C GLU A 44 10.52 -10.03 4.14
N ALA A 45 11.05 -10.85 3.21
CA ALA A 45 11.76 -10.36 2.02
C ALA A 45 10.86 -9.51 1.10
N HIS A 46 9.54 -9.73 1.13
CA HIS A 46 8.54 -8.95 0.39
C HIS A 46 8.53 -7.44 0.70
N ARG A 47 9.16 -7.02 1.81
CA ARG A 47 9.30 -5.62 2.20
C ARG A 47 10.67 -5.04 1.87
N ASP A 48 11.66 -5.87 1.54
CA ASP A 48 13.04 -5.45 1.26
C ASP A 48 13.33 -5.51 -0.25
N PRO A 49 13.46 -4.35 -0.92
CA PRO A 49 13.77 -4.30 -2.34
C PRO A 49 15.05 -5.04 -2.74
N LEU A 50 16.10 -5.00 -1.90
CA LEU A 50 17.38 -5.66 -2.21
C LEU A 50 17.25 -7.18 -2.10
N ALA A 51 16.52 -7.67 -1.11
CA ALA A 51 16.20 -9.09 -0.99
C ALA A 51 15.40 -9.58 -2.21
N MET A 52 14.44 -8.77 -2.70
CA MET A 52 13.68 -9.11 -3.91
C MET A 52 14.56 -9.14 -5.16
N GLN A 53 15.50 -8.20 -5.31
CA GLN A 53 16.46 -8.23 -6.41
C GLN A 53 17.29 -9.52 -6.42
N GLN A 54 17.81 -9.93 -5.26
CA GLN A 54 18.58 -11.17 -5.12
C GLN A 54 17.72 -12.40 -5.42
N PHE A 55 16.49 -12.44 -4.88
CA PHE A 55 15.54 -13.52 -5.09
C PHE A 55 15.18 -13.69 -6.57
N PHE A 56 14.94 -12.60 -7.30
CA PHE A 56 14.63 -12.67 -8.73
C PHE A 56 15.80 -13.25 -9.53
N ALA A 57 17.02 -12.81 -9.24
CA ALA A 57 18.23 -13.30 -9.90
C ALA A 57 18.53 -14.77 -9.56
N GLU A 58 18.40 -15.17 -8.30
CA GLU A 58 18.71 -16.52 -7.81
C GLU A 58 17.81 -17.57 -8.45
N TYR A 59 16.50 -17.29 -8.53
CA TYR A 59 15.52 -18.25 -9.01
C TYR A 59 15.13 -18.06 -10.47
N GLY A 60 15.64 -17.02 -11.14
CA GLY A 60 15.29 -16.68 -12.51
C GLY A 60 13.79 -16.38 -12.65
N VAL A 61 13.25 -15.56 -11.74
CA VAL A 61 11.81 -15.25 -11.71
C VAL A 61 11.39 -14.58 -13.02
N THR A 62 10.28 -15.05 -13.60
CA THR A 62 9.69 -14.49 -14.84
C THR A 62 8.43 -13.69 -14.56
N THR A 63 7.72 -14.03 -13.49
CA THR A 63 6.39 -13.49 -13.20
C THR A 63 6.26 -13.12 -11.73
N THR A 64 5.88 -11.87 -11.46
CA THR A 64 5.72 -11.36 -10.10
C THR A 64 4.67 -10.25 -10.05
N HIS A 65 4.35 -9.83 -8.82
CA HIS A 65 3.41 -8.76 -8.51
C HIS A 65 4.14 -7.57 -7.87
N PHE A 66 3.54 -6.38 -7.89
CA PHE A 66 3.86 -5.31 -6.97
C PHE A 66 2.59 -4.55 -6.56
N VAL A 67 2.57 -4.02 -5.35
CA VAL A 67 1.70 -2.89 -5.03
C VAL A 67 2.40 -1.62 -5.56
N PRO A 68 1.72 -0.61 -6.14
CA PRO A 68 2.37 0.57 -6.70
C PRO A 68 3.37 1.26 -5.75
N SER A 69 3.06 1.39 -4.47
CA SER A 69 4.00 1.91 -3.47
C SER A 69 5.27 1.05 -3.31
N MET A 70 5.15 -0.28 -3.37
CA MET A 70 6.30 -1.18 -3.34
C MET A 70 7.07 -1.18 -4.67
N LEU A 71 6.38 -1.00 -5.80
CA LEU A 71 7.04 -0.78 -7.10
C LEU A 71 7.90 0.49 -7.06
N ALA A 72 7.39 1.58 -6.48
CA ALA A 72 8.16 2.82 -6.31
C ALA A 72 9.43 2.60 -5.48
N ALA A 73 9.32 1.95 -4.31
CA ALA A 73 10.51 1.61 -3.50
C ALA A 73 11.47 0.64 -4.21
N PHE A 74 10.94 -0.30 -4.98
CA PHE A 74 11.76 -1.22 -5.76
C PHE A 74 12.53 -0.49 -6.86
N VAL A 75 11.86 0.37 -7.63
CA VAL A 75 12.46 1.22 -8.67
C VAL A 75 13.52 2.16 -8.08
N ALA A 76 13.25 2.79 -6.94
CA ALA A 76 14.22 3.64 -6.24
C ALA A 76 15.50 2.89 -5.83
N SER A 77 15.42 1.58 -5.60
CA SER A 77 16.58 0.72 -5.28
C SER A 77 17.36 0.23 -6.51
N LEU A 78 16.92 0.56 -7.73
CA LEU A 78 17.52 0.10 -8.97
C LEU A 78 18.43 1.16 -9.60
N THR A 79 19.49 0.66 -10.21
CA THR A 79 20.30 1.36 -11.21
C THR A 79 20.14 0.62 -12.54
N PRO A 80 20.48 1.22 -13.70
CA PRO A 80 20.44 0.49 -14.98
C PRO A 80 21.25 -0.82 -14.98
N GLN A 81 22.35 -0.88 -14.21
CA GLN A 81 23.18 -2.07 -14.06
C GLN A 81 22.49 -3.14 -13.22
N THR A 82 21.97 -2.78 -12.04
CA THR A 82 21.28 -3.74 -11.17
C THR A 82 19.94 -4.20 -11.75
N ALA A 83 19.23 -3.34 -12.48
CA ALA A 83 18.03 -3.71 -13.23
C ALA A 83 18.34 -4.79 -14.27
N ARG A 84 19.40 -4.62 -15.08
CA ARG A 84 19.81 -5.66 -16.06
C ARG A 84 20.27 -6.96 -15.39
N GLN A 85 20.84 -6.90 -14.20
CA GLN A 85 21.30 -8.10 -13.51
C GLN A 85 20.14 -8.86 -12.86
N ASN A 86 19.25 -8.14 -12.19
CA ASN A 86 18.29 -8.72 -11.25
C ASN A 86 16.87 -8.85 -11.84
N CYS A 87 16.55 -8.09 -12.88
CA CYS A 87 15.22 -8.08 -13.51
C CYS A 87 15.22 -8.67 -14.93
N ALA A 88 16.37 -9.12 -15.46
CA ALA A 88 16.47 -9.59 -16.84
C ALA A 88 15.62 -10.82 -17.18
N THR A 89 15.28 -11.64 -16.19
CA THR A 89 14.44 -12.83 -16.40
C THR A 89 12.95 -12.51 -16.39
N LEU A 90 12.56 -11.33 -15.87
CA LEU A 90 11.16 -10.94 -15.77
C LEU A 90 10.56 -10.78 -17.17
N LYS A 91 9.38 -11.36 -17.37
CA LYS A 91 8.59 -11.30 -18.61
C LYS A 91 7.25 -10.61 -18.38
N GLN A 92 6.67 -10.75 -17.20
CA GLN A 92 5.34 -10.24 -16.86
C GLN A 92 5.32 -9.74 -15.41
N VAL A 93 5.02 -8.46 -15.22
CA VAL A 93 4.82 -7.88 -13.89
C VAL A 93 3.41 -7.33 -13.77
N PHE A 94 2.76 -7.61 -12.66
CA PHE A 94 1.41 -7.14 -12.36
C PHE A 94 1.44 -6.11 -11.24
N CYS A 95 0.64 -5.05 -11.37
CA CYS A 95 0.42 -4.07 -10.33
C CYS A 95 -1.06 -3.98 -9.97
N SER A 96 -1.37 -4.02 -8.68
CA SER A 96 -2.73 -3.82 -8.19
C SER A 96 -2.75 -3.36 -6.74
N GLY A 97 -3.93 -2.98 -6.25
CA GLY A 97 -4.13 -2.59 -4.86
C GLY A 97 -4.13 -1.08 -4.63
N GLU A 98 -3.53 -0.26 -5.49
CA GLU A 98 -3.56 1.22 -5.43
C GLU A 98 -3.74 1.82 -6.82
N ALA A 99 -3.98 3.13 -6.90
CA ALA A 99 -3.88 3.84 -8.17
C ALA A 99 -2.43 3.79 -8.67
N LEU A 100 -2.21 3.24 -9.87
CA LEU A 100 -0.88 3.06 -10.44
C LEU A 100 -0.43 4.33 -11.17
N PRO A 101 0.62 5.06 -10.72
CA PRO A 101 1.06 6.29 -11.37
C PRO A 101 1.67 6.01 -12.75
N ALA A 102 1.31 6.80 -13.76
CA ALA A 102 1.80 6.61 -15.13
C ALA A 102 3.32 6.85 -15.23
N ASP A 103 3.86 7.85 -14.52
CA ASP A 103 5.29 8.15 -14.55
C ASP A 103 6.14 7.04 -13.93
N LEU A 104 5.67 6.41 -12.85
CA LEU A 104 6.33 5.24 -12.27
C LEU A 104 6.41 4.07 -13.28
N CYS A 105 5.36 3.87 -14.08
CA CYS A 105 5.35 2.84 -15.12
C CYS A 105 6.36 3.16 -16.24
N ARG A 106 6.50 4.45 -16.60
CA ARG A 106 7.47 4.90 -17.61
C ARG A 106 8.89 4.70 -17.13
N GLU A 107 9.17 5.00 -15.86
CA GLU A 107 10.46 4.75 -15.23
C GLU A 107 10.79 3.25 -15.18
N TRP A 108 9.82 2.42 -14.75
CA TRP A 108 9.95 0.96 -14.81
C TRP A 108 10.27 0.46 -16.23
N GLN A 109 9.54 0.95 -17.24
CA GLN A 109 9.75 0.60 -18.63
C GLN A 109 11.15 1.03 -19.12
N GLN A 110 11.62 2.21 -18.71
CA GLN A 110 12.95 2.70 -19.08
C GLN A 110 14.08 1.89 -18.45
N LEU A 111 13.92 1.47 -17.19
CA LEU A 111 14.95 0.71 -16.46
C LEU A 111 15.01 -0.75 -16.89
N THR A 112 13.86 -1.38 -17.12
CA THR A 112 13.76 -2.84 -17.29
C THR A 112 13.31 -3.26 -18.68
N GLY A 113 12.48 -2.46 -19.36
CA GLY A 113 11.80 -2.85 -20.60
C GLY A 113 10.74 -3.95 -20.42
N VAL A 114 10.47 -4.39 -19.19
CA VAL A 114 9.60 -5.52 -18.89
C VAL A 114 8.12 -5.08 -18.93
N PRO A 115 7.23 -5.83 -19.61
CA PRO A 115 5.79 -5.59 -19.59
C PRO A 115 5.21 -5.48 -18.18
N LEU A 116 4.50 -4.39 -17.93
CA LEU A 116 3.80 -4.10 -16.68
C LEU A 116 2.30 -4.01 -16.95
N HIS A 117 1.47 -4.64 -16.12
CA HIS A 117 0.02 -4.66 -16.28
C HIS A 117 -0.66 -4.13 -15.02
N ASN A 118 -1.59 -3.19 -15.19
CA ASN A 118 -2.44 -2.71 -14.10
C ASN A 118 -3.65 -3.62 -13.97
N LEU A 119 -3.91 -4.12 -12.77
CA LEU A 119 -5.08 -4.90 -12.42
C LEU A 119 -5.85 -4.19 -11.29
N TYR A 120 -7.16 -4.39 -11.27
CA TYR A 120 -8.02 -3.84 -10.23
C TYR A 120 -9.08 -4.86 -9.85
N GLY A 121 -9.26 -5.05 -8.55
CA GLY A 121 -10.45 -5.60 -7.97
C GLY A 121 -10.44 -5.49 -6.45
N PRO A 122 -11.63 -5.49 -5.83
CA PRO A 122 -11.77 -5.71 -4.40
C PRO A 122 -11.76 -7.22 -4.08
N THR A 123 -11.46 -7.56 -2.83
CA THR A 123 -11.49 -8.95 -2.34
C THR A 123 -12.85 -9.61 -2.54
N GLU A 124 -13.93 -8.83 -2.53
CA GLU A 124 -15.29 -9.26 -2.78
C GLU A 124 -15.58 -9.69 -4.23
N ALA A 125 -14.59 -9.62 -5.13
CA ALA A 125 -14.73 -10.00 -6.54
C ALA A 125 -13.58 -10.88 -7.08
N ALA A 126 -13.07 -11.79 -6.24
CA ALA A 126 -12.08 -12.80 -6.60
C ALA A 126 -10.79 -12.20 -7.21
N VAL A 127 -10.09 -11.43 -6.38
CA VAL A 127 -8.83 -10.74 -6.66
C VAL A 127 -8.99 -9.54 -7.59
N ASP A 128 -9.08 -9.77 -8.91
CA ASP A 128 -9.05 -8.73 -9.93
C ASP A 128 -10.19 -8.92 -10.95
N VAL A 129 -10.91 -7.83 -11.24
CA VAL A 129 -12.06 -7.77 -12.16
C VAL A 129 -11.80 -6.98 -13.43
N SER A 130 -10.76 -6.15 -13.45
CA SER A 130 -10.37 -5.41 -14.64
C SER A 130 -8.87 -5.36 -14.85
N TRP A 131 -8.46 -5.09 -16.08
CA TRP A 131 -7.07 -5.10 -16.51
C TRP A 131 -6.78 -3.98 -17.53
N TYR A 132 -5.56 -3.45 -17.51
CA TYR A 132 -5.07 -2.49 -18.49
C TYR A 132 -3.55 -2.62 -18.71
N PRO A 133 -3.02 -2.48 -19.94
CA PRO A 133 -1.58 -2.43 -20.17
C PRO A 133 -0.95 -1.16 -19.58
N ALA A 134 0.13 -1.31 -18.81
CA ALA A 134 0.88 -0.21 -18.19
C ALA A 134 2.30 -0.12 -18.77
N PHE A 135 2.45 -0.37 -20.07
CA PHE A 135 3.70 -0.31 -20.84
C PHE A 135 3.38 0.03 -22.30
N GLY A 136 4.40 0.31 -23.10
CA GLY A 136 4.26 0.39 -24.56
C GLY A 136 3.40 1.57 -25.05
N GLU A 137 2.66 1.34 -26.14
CA GLU A 137 1.84 2.37 -26.79
C GLU A 137 0.68 2.83 -25.91
N GLU A 138 0.04 1.89 -25.20
CA GLU A 138 -1.07 2.19 -24.31
C GLU A 138 -0.63 3.13 -23.18
N LEU A 139 0.54 2.91 -22.58
CA LEU A 139 1.11 3.80 -21.56
C LEU A 139 1.48 5.18 -22.14
N ALA A 140 1.99 5.22 -23.37
CA ALA A 140 2.32 6.48 -24.05
C ALA A 140 1.08 7.35 -24.31
N GLN A 141 -0.10 6.72 -24.46
CA GLN A 141 -1.37 7.41 -24.67
C GLN A 141 -2.05 7.87 -23.37
N VAL A 142 -1.60 7.42 -22.18
CA VAL A 142 -2.15 7.85 -20.90
C VAL A 142 -1.81 9.33 -20.64
N ARG A 143 -2.84 10.19 -20.70
CA ARG A 143 -2.74 11.63 -20.43
C ARG A 143 -2.94 11.99 -18.95
N GLY A 144 -3.60 11.13 -18.19
CA GLY A 144 -3.84 11.31 -16.75
C GLY A 144 -2.61 10.98 -15.91
N SER A 145 -2.68 11.27 -14.60
CA SER A 145 -1.61 10.96 -13.64
C SER A 145 -1.52 9.46 -13.32
N SER A 146 -2.61 8.72 -13.52
CA SER A 146 -2.69 7.29 -13.18
C SER A 146 -3.10 6.47 -14.39
N VAL A 147 -2.59 5.24 -14.46
CA VAL A 147 -2.97 4.25 -15.46
C VAL A 147 -4.43 3.84 -15.22
N PRO A 148 -5.28 3.78 -16.26
CA PRO A 148 -6.65 3.29 -16.14
C PRO A 148 -6.70 1.90 -15.51
N ILE A 149 -7.78 1.59 -14.80
CA ILE A 149 -8.06 0.23 -14.32
C ILE A 149 -8.61 -0.67 -15.44
N GLY A 150 -9.04 -0.05 -16.54
CA GLY A 150 -9.16 -0.70 -17.84
C GLY A 150 -10.49 -1.40 -18.07
N TYR A 151 -10.41 -2.64 -18.57
CA TYR A 151 -11.53 -3.39 -19.12
C TYR A 151 -11.88 -4.59 -18.25
N PRO A 152 -13.16 -5.01 -18.21
CA PRO A 152 -13.55 -6.19 -17.45
C PRO A 152 -12.83 -7.46 -17.93
N VAL A 153 -12.58 -8.38 -17.01
CA VAL A 153 -12.19 -9.76 -17.31
C VAL A 153 -13.39 -10.61 -17.73
N TRP A 154 -13.15 -11.89 -18.05
CA TRP A 154 -14.19 -12.83 -18.48
C TRP A 154 -15.37 -12.93 -17.51
N ASN A 155 -16.58 -12.91 -18.07
CA ASN A 155 -17.84 -13.12 -17.35
C ASN A 155 -18.07 -12.13 -16.20
N THR A 156 -17.48 -10.94 -16.31
CA THR A 156 -17.54 -9.86 -15.32
C THR A 156 -17.95 -8.56 -16.01
N GLY A 157 -18.75 -7.75 -15.33
CA GLY A 157 -19.24 -6.48 -15.85
C GLY A 157 -18.98 -5.34 -14.88
N LEU A 158 -18.51 -4.21 -15.40
CA LEU A 158 -18.34 -2.95 -14.67
C LEU A 158 -19.53 -2.04 -14.97
N ARG A 159 -20.14 -1.45 -13.93
CA ARG A 159 -21.22 -0.47 -14.06
C ARG A 159 -20.84 0.80 -13.31
N ILE A 160 -20.91 1.93 -13.98
CA ILE A 160 -20.67 3.25 -13.39
C ILE A 160 -22.00 3.99 -13.38
N LEU A 161 -22.52 4.24 -12.18
CA LEU A 161 -23.88 4.74 -11.99
C LEU A 161 -23.88 6.06 -11.22
N ASP A 162 -24.90 6.88 -11.45
CA ASP A 162 -25.17 8.06 -10.63
C ASP A 162 -25.87 7.68 -9.31
N ALA A 163 -26.11 8.68 -8.46
CA ALA A 163 -26.80 8.50 -7.17
C ALA A 163 -28.25 7.99 -7.30
N MET A 164 -28.84 8.02 -8.51
CA MET A 164 -30.17 7.51 -8.81
C MET A 164 -30.14 6.13 -9.47
N MET A 165 -28.97 5.47 -9.51
CA MET A 165 -28.73 4.17 -10.14
C MET A 165 -28.86 4.16 -11.67
N HIS A 166 -28.75 5.32 -12.33
CA HIS A 166 -28.70 5.39 -13.79
C HIS A 166 -27.26 5.31 -14.32
N PRO A 167 -27.02 4.69 -15.49
CA PRO A 167 -25.70 4.71 -16.12
C PRO A 167 -25.27 6.13 -16.48
N VAL A 168 -24.03 6.50 -16.15
CA VAL A 168 -23.45 7.80 -16.53
C VAL A 168 -22.82 7.77 -17.92
N PRO A 169 -22.82 8.89 -18.67
CA PRO A 169 -22.10 8.97 -19.95
C PRO A 169 -20.57 8.99 -19.74
N PRO A 170 -19.77 8.71 -20.79
CA PRO A 170 -18.31 8.81 -20.71
C PRO A 170 -17.81 10.17 -20.22
N GLY A 171 -16.74 10.16 -19.43
CA GLY A 171 -16.14 11.35 -18.82
C GLY A 171 -16.77 11.82 -17.51
N VAL A 172 -18.00 11.37 -17.19
CA VAL A 172 -18.70 11.74 -15.95
C VAL A 172 -18.37 10.74 -14.83
N ALA A 173 -18.03 11.28 -13.65
CA ALA A 173 -17.78 10.48 -12.46
C ALA A 173 -19.08 9.85 -11.93
N GLY A 174 -19.00 8.58 -11.54
CA GLY A 174 -20.09 7.87 -10.87
C GLY A 174 -19.55 6.77 -9.96
N ASP A 175 -20.46 6.17 -9.20
CA ASP A 175 -20.16 5.06 -8.30
C ASP A 175 -19.93 3.78 -9.11
N LEU A 176 -18.85 3.07 -8.81
CA LEU A 176 -18.49 1.82 -9.47
C LEU A 176 -19.17 0.62 -8.80
N TYR A 177 -19.76 -0.22 -9.64
CA TYR A 177 -20.39 -1.47 -9.26
C TYR A 177 -19.89 -2.64 -10.11
N LEU A 178 -19.80 -3.81 -9.50
CA LEU A 178 -19.30 -5.03 -10.12
C LEU A 178 -20.42 -6.06 -10.25
N THR A 179 -20.40 -6.80 -11.36
CA THR A 179 -21.39 -7.84 -11.68
C THR A 179 -20.68 -9.05 -12.28
N GLY A 180 -21.33 -10.21 -12.27
CA GLY A 180 -20.82 -11.42 -12.91
C GLY A 180 -20.38 -12.51 -11.94
N ILE A 181 -19.74 -13.54 -12.49
CA ILE A 181 -19.51 -14.81 -11.77
C ILE A 181 -18.40 -14.73 -10.73
N GLN A 182 -17.59 -13.66 -10.75
CA GLN A 182 -16.50 -13.46 -9.80
C GLN A 182 -16.93 -12.90 -8.44
N LEU A 183 -18.21 -12.49 -8.30
CA LEU A 183 -18.68 -11.96 -7.02
C LEU A 183 -18.57 -13.01 -5.92
N ALA A 184 -18.07 -12.59 -4.76
CA ALA A 184 -18.01 -13.42 -3.58
C ALA A 184 -19.41 -13.89 -3.15
N GLN A 185 -19.42 -14.96 -2.36
CA GLN A 185 -20.67 -15.47 -1.77
C GLN A 185 -21.30 -14.41 -0.86
N GLY A 186 -20.49 -13.77 -0.01
CA GLY A 186 -20.88 -12.70 0.91
C GLY A 186 -19.89 -12.58 2.06
N TYR A 187 -20.24 -11.81 3.08
CA TYR A 187 -19.45 -11.70 4.30
C TYR A 187 -19.80 -12.80 5.30
N LEU A 188 -18.78 -13.47 5.83
CA LEU A 188 -18.93 -14.63 6.72
C LEU A 188 -19.72 -14.26 7.98
N GLY A 189 -20.86 -14.93 8.20
CA GLY A 189 -21.72 -14.71 9.37
C GLY A 189 -22.37 -13.33 9.45
N ARG A 190 -22.31 -12.51 8.39
CA ARG A 190 -22.77 -11.11 8.37
C ARG A 190 -23.76 -10.85 7.23
N PRO A 191 -25.01 -11.34 7.36
CA PRO A 191 -26.04 -11.15 6.33
C PRO A 191 -26.44 -9.67 6.16
N ASP A 192 -26.34 -8.87 7.22
CA ASP A 192 -26.57 -7.44 7.24
C ASP A 192 -25.59 -6.69 6.32
N LEU A 193 -24.28 -6.93 6.48
CA LEU A 193 -23.26 -6.35 5.61
C LEU A 193 -23.37 -6.88 4.18
N THR A 194 -23.69 -8.17 4.04
CA THR A 194 -23.85 -8.80 2.72
C THR A 194 -24.98 -8.15 1.94
N ALA A 195 -26.16 -7.98 2.56
CA ALA A 195 -27.29 -7.31 1.91
C ALA A 195 -27.03 -5.82 1.63
N SER A 196 -26.20 -5.16 2.44
CA SER A 196 -25.83 -3.76 2.24
C SER A 196 -24.88 -3.53 1.05
N ARG A 197 -23.99 -4.49 0.75
CA ARG A 197 -22.95 -4.34 -0.29
C ARG A 197 -23.23 -5.14 -1.56
N PHE A 198 -23.86 -6.32 -1.44
CA PHE A 198 -24.28 -7.17 -2.56
C PHE A 198 -25.78 -6.93 -2.83
N ILE A 199 -26.07 -5.85 -3.53
CA ILE A 199 -27.42 -5.37 -3.79
C ILE A 199 -28.04 -6.04 -5.04
N ALA A 200 -29.34 -5.85 -5.26
CA ALA A 200 -30.00 -6.30 -6.48
C ALA A 200 -29.47 -5.54 -7.71
N ASN A 201 -29.29 -6.24 -8.82
CA ASN A 201 -28.89 -5.64 -10.09
C ASN A 201 -30.14 -5.17 -10.87
N PRO A 202 -30.42 -3.86 -11.00
CA PRO A 202 -31.62 -3.38 -11.71
C PRO A 202 -31.55 -3.64 -13.22
N PHE A 203 -30.40 -4.01 -13.75
CA PHE A 203 -30.17 -4.26 -15.18
C PHE A 203 -30.10 -5.74 -15.55
N ALA A 204 -30.16 -6.64 -14.56
CA ALA A 204 -30.21 -8.08 -14.77
C ALA A 204 -31.07 -8.70 -13.65
N PRO A 205 -32.39 -8.86 -13.88
CA PRO A 205 -33.31 -9.35 -12.87
C PRO A 205 -32.87 -10.71 -12.29
N GLY A 206 -32.86 -10.83 -10.97
CA GLY A 206 -32.42 -12.03 -10.25
C GLY A 206 -30.91 -12.08 -9.94
N GLU A 207 -30.11 -11.23 -10.59
CA GLU A 207 -28.66 -11.17 -10.37
C GLU A 207 -28.30 -10.15 -9.27
N ARG A 208 -27.14 -10.38 -8.65
CA ARG A 208 -26.55 -9.46 -7.66
C ARG A 208 -25.56 -8.51 -8.32
N MET A 209 -25.33 -7.39 -7.66
CA MET A 209 -24.35 -6.38 -8.01
C MET A 209 -23.62 -5.93 -6.74
N TYR A 210 -22.29 -5.87 -6.77
CA TYR A 210 -21.48 -5.45 -5.64
C TYR A 210 -21.14 -3.95 -5.71
N ARG A 211 -21.40 -3.22 -4.63
CA ARG A 211 -21.06 -1.79 -4.49
C ARG A 211 -19.65 -1.63 -3.92
N THR A 212 -18.70 -1.14 -4.71
CA THR A 212 -17.28 -1.08 -4.31
C THR A 212 -16.96 0.08 -3.34
N GLY A 213 -17.73 1.17 -3.44
CA GLY A 213 -17.41 2.45 -2.80
C GLY A 213 -16.40 3.28 -3.59
N ASP A 214 -15.83 2.75 -4.68
CA ASP A 214 -14.94 3.49 -5.57
C ASP A 214 -15.72 4.38 -6.53
N VAL A 215 -15.17 5.56 -6.81
CA VAL A 215 -15.67 6.50 -7.81
C VAL A 215 -14.80 6.37 -9.06
N ALA A 216 -15.43 6.23 -10.22
CA ALA A 216 -14.75 5.99 -11.49
C ALA A 216 -15.47 6.69 -12.65
N ARG A 217 -14.86 6.69 -13.83
CA ARG A 217 -15.49 7.12 -15.08
C ARG A 217 -15.01 6.31 -16.28
N TRP A 218 -15.83 6.26 -17.34
CA TRP A 218 -15.41 5.73 -18.63
C TRP A 218 -14.60 6.76 -19.41
N LEU A 219 -13.50 6.32 -20.01
CA LEU A 219 -12.75 7.04 -21.02
C LEU A 219 -13.37 6.83 -22.41
N ASP A 220 -12.93 7.64 -23.38
CA ASP A 220 -13.38 7.59 -24.78
C ASP A 220 -13.03 6.26 -25.48
N ASN A 221 -11.92 5.63 -25.11
CA ASN A 221 -11.53 4.30 -25.56
C ASN A 221 -12.29 3.15 -24.84
N GLY A 222 -13.21 3.46 -23.93
CA GLY A 222 -13.97 2.48 -23.16
C GLY A 222 -13.23 1.88 -21.98
N ALA A 223 -12.01 2.34 -21.66
CA ALA A 223 -11.33 1.96 -20.42
C ALA A 223 -11.95 2.69 -19.22
N VAL A 224 -11.91 2.08 -18.04
CA VAL A 224 -12.32 2.73 -16.79
C VAL A 224 -11.13 3.43 -16.13
N GLU A 225 -11.30 4.69 -15.77
CA GLU A 225 -10.38 5.47 -14.93
C GLU A 225 -10.90 5.53 -13.49
N TYR A 226 -10.04 5.20 -12.53
CA TYR A 226 -10.31 5.32 -11.09
C TYR A 226 -10.08 6.76 -10.62
N LEU A 227 -11.01 7.31 -9.83
CA LEU A 227 -10.98 8.71 -9.37
C LEU A 227 -10.83 8.85 -7.84
N GLY A 228 -11.16 7.81 -7.08
CA GLY A 228 -11.10 7.87 -5.62
C GLY A 228 -12.18 7.02 -4.97
N ARG A 229 -12.55 7.40 -3.74
CA ARG A 229 -13.58 6.72 -2.94
C ARG A 229 -14.67 7.66 -2.49
N SER A 230 -15.86 7.10 -2.33
CA SER A 230 -17.06 7.77 -1.83
C SER A 230 -17.26 7.60 -0.32
N ASP A 231 -16.47 6.71 0.32
CA ASP A 231 -16.50 6.38 1.74
C ASP A 231 -15.15 6.70 2.44
N ASP A 232 -15.10 6.48 3.77
CA ASP A 232 -13.92 6.70 4.61
C ASP A 232 -12.88 5.56 4.54
N GLN A 233 -13.05 4.58 3.65
CA GLN A 233 -12.09 3.50 3.47
C GLN A 233 -10.84 4.06 2.79
N LEU A 234 -9.65 3.63 3.24
CA LEU A 234 -8.38 4.00 2.64
C LEU A 234 -7.61 2.76 2.17
N LYS A 235 -6.71 3.01 1.23
CA LYS A 235 -5.63 2.10 0.85
C LYS A 235 -4.34 2.80 1.21
N ILE A 236 -3.66 2.35 2.27
CA ILE A 236 -2.36 2.87 2.68
C ILE A 236 -1.30 1.85 2.30
N ARG A 237 -0.46 2.18 1.31
CA ARG A 237 0.57 1.26 0.78
C ARG A 237 -0.01 -0.11 0.40
N GLY A 238 -1.18 -0.10 -0.25
CA GLY A 238 -1.94 -1.28 -0.69
C GLY A 238 -2.73 -2.01 0.39
N GLN A 239 -2.65 -1.57 1.65
CA GLN A 239 -3.39 -2.17 2.76
C GLN A 239 -4.76 -1.49 2.91
N ARG A 240 -5.83 -2.28 2.90
CA ARG A 240 -7.20 -1.80 3.10
C ARG A 240 -7.41 -1.48 4.57
N ILE A 241 -7.80 -0.24 4.86
CA ILE A 241 -8.03 0.25 6.22
C ILE A 241 -9.38 0.95 6.27
N GLU A 242 -10.23 0.56 7.22
CA GLU A 242 -11.48 1.25 7.53
C GLU A 242 -11.26 2.22 8.69
N LEU A 243 -11.26 3.53 8.42
CA LEU A 243 -10.99 4.53 9.47
C LEU A 243 -11.99 4.43 10.64
N GLY A 244 -13.26 4.17 10.34
CA GLY A 244 -14.30 3.99 11.34
C GLY A 244 -14.10 2.76 12.24
N GLU A 245 -13.24 1.80 11.88
CA GLU A 245 -12.85 0.72 12.80
C GLU A 245 -11.90 1.24 13.88
N ILE A 246 -10.88 1.99 13.47
CA ILE A 246 -9.89 2.57 14.37
C ILE A 246 -10.58 3.58 15.30
N ASP A 247 -11.49 4.40 14.77
CA ASP A 247 -12.28 5.36 15.54
C ASP A 247 -13.06 4.68 16.67
N ARG A 248 -13.76 3.59 16.38
CA ARG A 248 -14.54 2.84 17.38
C ARG A 248 -13.64 2.21 18.45
N VAL A 249 -12.48 1.68 18.07
CA VAL A 249 -11.55 1.09 19.03
C VAL A 249 -10.92 2.16 19.92
N MET A 250 -10.53 3.31 19.36
CA MET A 250 -10.01 4.44 20.14
C MET A 250 -11.08 5.04 21.07
N GLN A 251 -12.32 5.18 20.61
CA GLN A 251 -13.44 5.67 21.44
C GLN A 251 -13.78 4.71 22.59
N ALA A 252 -13.43 3.42 22.49
CA ALA A 252 -13.64 2.45 23.55
C ALA A 252 -12.54 2.48 24.64
N LEU A 253 -11.50 3.31 24.47
CA LEU A 253 -10.44 3.46 25.46
C LEU A 253 -10.93 4.22 26.70
N PRO A 254 -10.31 4.00 27.87
CA PRO A 254 -10.67 4.71 29.10
C PRO A 254 -10.53 6.24 28.95
N ASP A 255 -11.53 6.97 29.45
CA ASP A 255 -11.57 8.44 29.47
C ASP A 255 -11.54 9.13 28.10
N VAL A 256 -11.78 8.41 27.00
CA VAL A 256 -11.92 8.98 25.65
C VAL A 256 -13.40 9.22 25.33
N GLU A 257 -13.80 10.48 25.13
CA GLU A 257 -15.17 10.84 24.74
C GLU A 257 -15.36 10.76 23.22
N GLN A 258 -14.39 11.30 22.47
CA GLN A 258 -14.40 11.32 21.02
C GLN A 258 -13.03 10.96 20.49
N ALA A 259 -13.00 10.19 19.40
CA ALA A 259 -11.79 9.88 18.69
C ALA A 259 -12.01 9.93 17.18
N VAL A 260 -11.02 10.45 16.46
CA VAL A 260 -11.01 10.55 14.99
C VAL A 260 -9.65 10.16 14.47
N THR A 261 -9.63 9.26 13.50
CA THR A 261 -8.45 8.87 12.74
C THR A 261 -8.39 9.68 11.47
N HIS A 262 -7.19 10.16 11.14
CA HIS A 262 -6.90 10.83 9.90
C HIS A 262 -5.61 10.29 9.30
N ALA A 263 -5.59 10.09 7.99
CA ALA A 263 -4.38 9.74 7.26
C ALA A 263 -3.79 11.00 6.61
N CYS A 264 -2.58 11.37 6.99
CA CYS A 264 -1.89 12.54 6.47
C CYS A 264 -0.41 12.28 6.26
N VAL A 265 0.23 13.10 5.42
CA VAL A 265 1.70 13.12 5.30
C VAL A 265 2.23 14.01 6.41
N ILE A 266 2.83 13.40 7.44
CA ILE A 266 3.37 14.12 8.61
C ILE A 266 4.57 14.97 8.21
N ASN A 267 5.44 14.43 7.35
CA ASN A 267 6.65 15.09 6.90
C ASN A 267 6.77 15.07 5.37
N GLN A 268 6.80 16.25 4.75
CA GLN A 268 6.90 16.36 3.29
C GLN A 268 8.25 15.90 2.75
N ALA A 269 9.33 15.94 3.55
CA ALA A 269 10.65 15.46 3.13
C ALA A 269 10.67 13.93 2.93
N ALA A 270 9.79 13.20 3.62
CA ALA A 270 9.68 11.74 3.49
C ALA A 270 8.88 11.30 2.24
N ALA A 271 8.23 12.22 1.51
CA ALA A 271 7.42 11.90 0.35
C ALA A 271 8.27 11.71 -0.94
N THR A 272 9.19 10.74 -0.91
CA THR A 272 10.12 10.44 -2.02
C THR A 272 9.49 9.63 -3.16
N GLY A 273 8.33 9.01 -2.93
CA GLY A 273 7.59 8.22 -3.90
C GLY A 273 6.64 7.22 -3.21
N GLY A 274 5.58 6.80 -3.90
CA GLY A 274 4.53 5.95 -3.32
C GLY A 274 3.67 6.67 -2.28
N ASP A 275 2.92 5.90 -1.48
CA ASP A 275 2.04 6.46 -0.44
C ASP A 275 2.75 6.71 0.90
N ALA A 276 3.08 7.98 1.15
CA ALA A 276 3.74 8.48 2.35
C ALA A 276 2.77 8.81 3.51
N ARG A 277 1.47 8.58 3.37
CA ARG A 277 0.51 8.87 4.44
C ARG A 277 0.71 7.96 5.65
N GLN A 278 0.48 8.53 6.83
CA GLN A 278 0.47 7.82 8.11
C GLN A 278 -0.81 8.14 8.87
N LEU A 279 -1.21 7.21 9.74
CA LEU A 279 -2.40 7.35 10.57
C LEU A 279 -2.08 8.18 11.82
N VAL A 280 -2.86 9.23 12.05
CA VAL A 280 -2.83 10.07 13.25
C VAL A 280 -4.21 9.99 13.92
N GLY A 281 -4.23 9.70 15.22
CA GLY A 281 -5.44 9.65 16.02
C GLY A 281 -5.59 10.93 16.84
N TYR A 282 -6.77 11.54 16.78
CA TYR A 282 -7.11 12.73 17.54
C TYR A 282 -8.12 12.36 18.61
N LEU A 283 -7.82 12.67 19.86
CA LEU A 283 -8.60 12.27 21.03
C LEU A 283 -9.12 13.49 21.79
N VAL A 284 -10.34 13.40 22.31
CA VAL A 284 -10.92 14.34 23.29
C VAL A 284 -11.25 13.56 24.55
N SER A 285 -10.77 14.04 25.71
CA SER A 285 -11.00 13.36 26.99
C SER A 285 -12.36 13.66 27.57
N GLN A 286 -12.99 12.66 28.19
CA GLN A 286 -14.28 12.80 28.85
C GLN A 286 -14.17 13.62 30.14
N SER A 287 -13.11 13.42 30.91
CA SER A 287 -12.85 14.16 32.15
C SER A 287 -12.28 15.58 31.92
N GLY A 288 -11.83 15.89 30.70
CA GLY A 288 -11.05 17.09 30.40
C GLY A 288 -9.61 17.04 30.93
N LEU A 289 -9.17 15.94 31.54
CA LEU A 289 -7.80 15.75 32.00
C LEU A 289 -6.87 15.31 30.86
N PRO A 290 -5.54 15.50 31.00
CA PRO A 290 -4.57 14.98 30.05
C PRO A 290 -4.64 13.45 29.95
N LEU A 291 -4.64 12.94 28.72
CA LEU A 291 -4.57 11.51 28.45
C LEU A 291 -3.11 11.06 28.34
N ASP A 292 -2.80 9.89 28.87
CA ASP A 292 -1.51 9.22 28.62
C ASP A 292 -1.55 8.56 27.23
N THR A 293 -1.23 9.34 26.21
CA THR A 293 -1.29 8.91 24.81
C THR A 293 -0.34 7.74 24.52
N THR A 294 0.79 7.62 25.22
CA THR A 294 1.72 6.50 25.07
C THR A 294 1.10 5.19 25.58
N ALA A 295 0.50 5.22 26.78
CA ALA A 295 -0.20 4.05 27.32
C ALA A 295 -1.41 3.65 26.47
N LEU A 296 -2.18 4.64 25.98
CA LEU A 296 -3.31 4.40 25.08
C LEU A 296 -2.87 3.78 23.75
N GLN A 297 -1.77 4.26 23.16
CA GLN A 297 -1.22 3.69 21.93
C GLN A 297 -0.76 2.24 22.14
N ALA A 298 -0.14 1.93 23.29
CA ALA A 298 0.22 0.56 23.65
C ALA A 298 -1.03 -0.34 23.76
N GLN A 299 -2.11 0.15 24.36
CA GLN A 299 -3.38 -0.59 24.45
C GLN A 299 -4.01 -0.83 23.07
N LEU A 300 -3.87 0.10 22.13
CA LEU A 300 -4.35 -0.10 20.75
C LEU A 300 -3.64 -1.26 20.04
N ARG A 301 -2.34 -1.47 20.31
CA ARG A 301 -1.56 -2.57 19.71
C ARG A 301 -2.04 -3.96 20.12
N GLU A 302 -2.71 -4.08 21.26
CA GLU A 302 -3.30 -5.34 21.73
C GLU A 302 -4.59 -5.72 20.98
N THR A 303 -5.22 -4.75 20.29
CA THR A 303 -6.51 -4.93 19.62
C THR A 303 -6.43 -4.81 18.10
N LEU A 304 -5.68 -3.83 17.61
CA LEU A 304 -5.59 -3.52 16.18
C LEU A 304 -4.35 -4.18 15.56
N PRO A 305 -4.43 -4.57 14.28
CA PRO A 305 -3.25 -4.94 13.50
C PRO A 305 -2.20 -3.80 13.51
N PRO A 306 -0.88 -4.08 13.49
CA PRO A 306 0.15 -3.06 13.64
C PRO A 306 0.03 -1.87 12.69
N HIS A 307 -0.38 -2.10 11.44
CA HIS A 307 -0.51 -1.06 10.41
C HIS A 307 -1.77 -0.18 10.54
N MET A 308 -2.71 -0.57 11.42
CA MET A 308 -3.92 0.20 11.73
C MET A 308 -3.77 1.03 13.00
N VAL A 309 -2.71 0.83 13.78
CA VAL A 309 -2.42 1.63 14.97
C VAL A 309 -1.91 3.00 14.52
N PRO A 310 -2.54 4.11 14.93
CA PRO A 310 -2.02 5.44 14.65
C PRO A 310 -0.60 5.61 15.17
N VAL A 311 0.30 6.17 14.35
CA VAL A 311 1.71 6.39 14.73
C VAL A 311 1.85 7.52 15.73
N VAL A 312 0.89 8.45 15.76
CA VAL A 312 0.80 9.54 16.74
C VAL A 312 -0.65 9.64 17.24
N LEU A 313 -0.80 9.81 18.56
CA LEU A 313 -2.05 10.20 19.20
C LEU A 313 -1.93 11.63 19.73
N LEU A 314 -2.81 12.53 19.28
CA LEU A 314 -2.87 13.92 19.68
C LEU A 314 -4.15 14.19 20.47
N GLN A 315 -4.02 14.67 21.70
CA GLN A 315 -5.16 15.14 22.46
C GLN A 315 -5.53 16.57 22.02
N LEU A 316 -6.81 16.80 21.76
CA LEU A 316 -7.38 18.11 21.45
C LEU A 316 -8.36 18.54 22.55
N PRO A 317 -8.50 19.86 22.80
CA PRO A 317 -9.56 20.36 23.69
C PRO A 317 -10.97 20.05 23.15
N GLN A 318 -11.13 20.07 21.83
CA GLN A 318 -12.35 19.73 21.11
C GLN A 318 -12.02 19.41 19.65
N LEU A 319 -12.88 18.64 18.98
CA LEU A 319 -12.72 18.40 17.55
C LEU A 319 -13.05 19.65 16.73
N PRO A 320 -12.26 19.98 15.69
CA PRO A 320 -12.56 21.10 14.82
C PRO A 320 -13.79 20.78 13.97
N LEU A 321 -14.81 21.64 14.04
CA LEU A 321 -16.03 21.52 13.25
C LEU A 321 -16.11 22.65 12.23
N SER A 322 -16.58 22.33 11.03
CA SER A 322 -16.94 23.29 9.99
C SER A 322 -18.27 23.99 10.31
N ALA A 323 -18.62 25.03 9.55
CA ALA A 323 -19.81 25.84 9.78
C ALA A 323 -21.15 25.06 9.75
N ASN A 324 -21.17 23.86 9.16
CA ASN A 324 -22.35 22.98 9.13
C ASN A 324 -22.34 21.88 10.22
N GLY A 325 -21.40 21.96 11.18
CA GLY A 325 -21.27 21.02 12.29
C GLY A 325 -20.59 19.70 11.95
N LYS A 326 -20.06 19.52 10.74
CA LYS A 326 -19.24 18.35 10.38
C LYS A 326 -17.79 18.55 10.76
N LEU A 327 -17.09 17.47 11.11
CA LEU A 327 -15.63 17.46 11.33
C LEU A 327 -14.89 18.14 10.16
N ASP A 328 -14.09 19.15 10.48
CA ASP A 328 -13.18 19.79 9.54
C ASP A 328 -11.80 19.13 9.60
N ARG A 329 -11.61 18.11 8.77
CA ARG A 329 -10.33 17.39 8.69
C ARG A 329 -9.16 18.29 8.27
N LYS A 330 -9.40 19.41 7.59
CA LYS A 330 -8.33 20.35 7.18
C LYS A 330 -7.83 21.21 8.33
N ALA A 331 -8.65 21.37 9.36
CA ALA A 331 -8.30 22.12 10.57
C ALA A 331 -7.62 21.24 11.63
N LEU A 332 -7.43 19.94 11.38
CA LEU A 332 -6.69 19.06 12.27
C LEU A 332 -5.19 19.43 12.26
N PRO A 333 -4.57 19.66 13.43
CA PRO A 333 -3.16 20.02 13.49
C PRO A 333 -2.29 18.82 13.13
N LEU A 334 -1.22 19.07 12.36
CA LEU A 334 -0.20 18.04 12.11
C LEU A 334 0.67 17.84 13.35
N PRO A 335 1.20 16.62 13.58
CA PRO A 335 2.20 16.39 14.62
C PRO A 335 3.41 17.31 14.46
N GLU A 336 3.93 17.83 15.57
CA GLU A 336 5.15 18.62 15.58
C GLU A 336 6.37 17.72 15.31
N LEU A 337 7.21 18.07 14.34
CA LEU A 337 8.45 17.34 14.05
C LEU A 337 9.55 17.53 15.12
N LYS A 338 9.31 18.40 16.10
CA LYS A 338 10.17 18.61 17.25
C LYS A 338 9.43 18.15 18.49
N ALA A 339 9.96 17.15 19.17
CA ALA A 339 9.43 16.74 20.46
C ALA A 339 9.51 17.90 21.46
N GLN A 340 8.43 18.16 22.20
CA GLN A 340 8.39 19.21 23.23
C GLN A 340 9.26 18.88 24.45
N ALA A 341 9.53 17.60 24.68
CA ALA A 341 10.47 17.12 25.68
C ALA A 341 11.66 16.44 24.97
N PRO A 342 12.85 17.06 24.91
CA PRO A 342 14.02 16.40 24.34
C PRO A 342 14.44 15.24 25.25
N GLY A 343 14.55 14.05 24.67
CA GLY A 343 15.09 12.87 25.31
C GLY A 343 16.61 12.89 25.41
N ARG A 344 17.20 11.70 25.51
CA ARG A 344 18.64 11.55 25.71
C ARG A 344 19.40 11.79 24.41
N ALA A 345 20.51 12.53 24.45
CA ALA A 345 21.37 12.69 23.27
C ALA A 345 21.96 11.34 22.77
N PRO A 346 22.15 11.17 21.44
CA PRO A 346 22.77 9.97 20.88
C PRO A 346 24.22 9.84 21.32
N LYS A 347 24.59 8.64 21.79
CA LYS A 347 25.96 8.28 22.14
C LYS A 347 26.81 8.10 20.87
N ALA A 348 28.11 8.32 21.03
CA ALA A 348 29.08 8.05 19.96
C ALA A 348 29.01 6.58 19.51
N GLY A 349 29.13 6.36 18.20
CA GLY A 349 29.00 5.04 17.57
C GLY A 349 27.71 4.91 16.79
N SER A 350 27.02 3.78 16.93
CA SER A 350 25.84 3.44 16.12
C SER A 350 24.68 4.43 16.27
N GLU A 351 24.41 4.95 17.48
CA GLU A 351 23.32 5.91 17.68
C GLU A 351 23.53 7.21 16.88
N THR A 352 24.78 7.70 16.80
CA THR A 352 25.10 8.88 15.98
C THR A 352 24.91 8.61 14.48
N ILE A 353 25.26 7.42 14.00
CA ILE A 353 25.08 7.03 12.60
C ILE A 353 23.59 6.93 12.25
N ILE A 354 22.79 6.32 13.13
CA ILE A 354 21.34 6.19 12.95
C ILE A 354 20.67 7.58 12.97
N ALA A 355 21.01 8.43 13.93
CA ALA A 355 20.48 9.79 14.01
C ALA A 355 20.83 10.63 12.77
N ALA A 356 22.04 10.48 12.22
CA ALA A 356 22.44 11.12 10.96
C ALA A 356 21.64 10.61 9.76
N ALA A 357 21.38 9.30 9.68
CA ALA A 357 20.55 8.69 8.62
C ALA A 357 19.10 9.18 8.70
N PHE A 358 18.52 9.24 9.90
CA PHE A 358 17.19 9.82 10.13
C PHE A 358 17.16 11.27 9.66
N SER A 359 18.17 12.06 10.04
CA SER A 359 18.23 13.48 9.69
C SER A 359 18.29 13.71 8.18
N SER A 360 19.05 12.86 7.46
CA SER A 360 19.16 12.94 6.00
C SER A 360 17.86 12.62 5.28
N LEU A 361 17.07 11.66 5.78
CA LEU A 361 15.84 11.21 5.12
C LEU A 361 14.61 12.03 5.53
N LEU A 362 14.57 12.47 6.79
CA LEU A 362 13.45 13.24 7.34
C LEU A 362 13.64 14.75 7.18
N GLY A 363 14.84 15.21 6.79
CA GLY A 363 15.13 16.64 6.58
C GLY A 363 15.02 17.48 7.85
N CYS A 364 15.14 16.86 9.03
CA CYS A 364 15.14 17.52 10.33
C CYS A 364 16.37 17.09 11.15
N ASP A 365 16.84 17.95 12.04
CA ASP A 365 17.99 17.64 12.89
C ASP A 365 17.56 16.75 14.07
N VAL A 366 17.98 15.47 14.04
CA VAL A 366 17.64 14.48 15.08
C VAL A 366 18.79 14.40 16.09
N GLN A 367 18.57 15.03 17.24
CA GLN A 367 19.53 15.08 18.36
C GLN A 367 19.04 14.30 19.60
N ASP A 368 17.96 13.54 19.44
CA ASP A 368 17.33 12.74 20.47
C ASP A 368 17.41 11.25 20.09
N ALA A 369 18.01 10.44 20.95
CA ALA A 369 18.19 9.01 20.75
C ALA A 369 16.88 8.22 20.92
N ASP A 370 15.91 8.81 21.62
CA ASP A 370 14.60 8.19 21.88
C ASP A 370 13.55 8.66 20.85
N ALA A 371 13.99 9.36 19.80
CA ALA A 371 13.13 9.86 18.73
C ALA A 371 12.54 8.71 17.88
N ASP A 372 11.21 8.67 17.77
CA ASP A 372 10.51 7.68 16.96
C ASP A 372 10.49 8.08 15.47
N PHE A 373 11.02 7.20 14.61
CA PHE A 373 11.11 7.41 13.17
C PHE A 373 9.75 7.68 12.50
N PHE A 374 8.72 6.95 12.91
CA PHE A 374 7.39 7.04 12.32
C PHE A 374 6.63 8.28 12.82
N ALA A 375 6.82 8.65 14.08
CA ALA A 375 6.26 9.88 14.65
C ALA A 375 6.86 11.15 13.99
N LEU A 376 8.12 11.09 13.55
CA LEU A 376 8.77 12.13 12.75
C LEU A 376 8.38 12.12 11.26
N GLY A 377 7.45 11.23 10.88
CA GLY A 377 6.88 11.14 9.54
C GLY A 377 7.56 10.16 8.59
N GLY A 378 8.51 9.35 9.09
CA GLY A 378 9.01 8.20 8.37
C GLY A 378 7.91 7.14 8.13
N HIS A 379 8.11 6.26 7.16
CA HIS A 379 7.19 5.16 6.83
C HIS A 379 7.96 3.95 6.32
N SER A 380 7.28 2.83 6.05
CA SER A 380 7.96 1.57 5.70
C SER A 380 8.90 1.69 4.50
N LEU A 381 8.53 2.47 3.48
CA LEU A 381 9.38 2.69 2.30
C LEU A 381 10.69 3.43 2.66
N THR A 382 10.62 4.56 3.36
CA THR A 382 11.80 5.31 3.81
C THR A 382 12.58 4.57 4.90
N GLY A 383 11.92 3.72 5.71
CA GLY A 383 12.57 2.84 6.67
C GLY A 383 13.54 1.84 6.02
N ASN A 384 13.18 1.31 4.84
CA ASN A 384 14.09 0.46 4.06
C ASN A 384 15.31 1.24 3.55
N GLU A 385 15.11 2.49 3.10
CA GLU A 385 16.19 3.39 2.69
C GLU A 385 17.13 3.69 3.87
N THR A 386 16.58 3.97 5.06
CA THR A 386 17.34 4.13 6.31
C THR A 386 18.17 2.88 6.59
N GLY A 387 17.57 1.70 6.53
CA GLY A 387 18.25 0.43 6.76
C GLY A 387 19.42 0.21 5.79
N CYS A 388 19.24 0.58 4.53
CA CYS A 388 20.32 0.52 3.54
C CYS A 388 21.45 1.52 3.86
N ALA A 389 21.10 2.77 4.16
CA ALA A 389 22.07 3.82 4.49
C ALA A 389 22.91 3.46 5.73
N VAL A 390 22.28 2.93 6.78
CA VAL A 390 22.97 2.48 8.00
C VAL A 390 23.90 1.30 7.69
N LYS A 391 23.44 0.30 6.93
CA LYS A 391 24.28 -0.85 6.54
C LYS A 391 25.53 -0.39 5.75
N SER A 392 25.37 0.54 4.81
CA SER A 392 26.50 1.08 4.04
C SER A 392 27.48 1.91 4.88
N ALA A 393 26.99 2.61 5.91
CA ALA A 393 27.84 3.39 6.82
C ALA A 393 28.60 2.51 7.82
N VAL A 394 28.00 1.40 8.27
CA VAL A 394 28.61 0.46 9.22
C VAL A 394 29.54 -0.54 8.52
N TYR A 395 29.22 -0.94 7.28
CA TYR A 395 30.00 -1.88 6.48
C TYR A 395 30.33 -1.28 5.10
N PRO A 396 31.35 -0.39 5.01
CA PRO A 396 31.73 0.20 3.73
C PRO A 396 32.24 -0.88 2.77
N PRO A 397 31.96 -0.75 1.45
CA PRO A 397 32.43 -1.70 0.44
C PRO A 397 33.96 -1.59 0.31
N GLY A 398 34.68 -2.36 1.13
CA GLY A 398 36.14 -2.37 1.23
C GLY A 398 36.69 -3.33 2.29
N ASP A 399 35.90 -3.69 3.31
CA ASP A 399 36.33 -4.58 4.40
C ASP A 399 36.08 -6.08 4.15
N ALA A 400 35.78 -6.48 2.92
CA ALA A 400 35.82 -7.88 2.50
C ALA A 400 37.29 -8.31 2.29
N GLY A 401 38.02 -8.50 3.39
CA GLY A 401 39.31 -9.17 3.40
C GLY A 401 39.21 -10.57 2.81
N ALA A 402 40.16 -10.92 1.95
CA ALA A 402 40.29 -12.23 1.33
C ALA A 402 40.23 -13.36 2.36
N GLY A 403 39.14 -14.14 2.37
CA GLY A 403 39.01 -15.30 3.24
C GLY A 403 37.58 -15.84 3.33
N ASP A 404 37.31 -16.85 2.51
CA ASP A 404 36.13 -17.74 2.53
C ASP A 404 34.76 -17.11 2.19
N GLY A 405 34.28 -17.41 0.99
CA GLY A 405 32.97 -17.04 0.50
C GLY A 405 31.88 -17.83 1.22
N ARG A 406 31.32 -17.24 2.29
CA ARG A 406 30.01 -17.55 2.90
C ARG A 406 29.78 -16.54 4.04
N VAL A 407 29.26 -15.35 3.74
CA VAL A 407 28.59 -14.56 4.77
C VAL A 407 27.18 -15.11 4.88
N ASN A 408 26.96 -16.00 5.86
CA ASN A 408 25.65 -16.49 6.24
C ASN A 408 24.74 -15.30 6.60
N CYS A 409 23.69 -15.07 5.80
CA CYS A 409 22.49 -14.33 6.21
C CYS A 409 21.79 -15.11 7.32
N ARG A 410 22.26 -15.01 8.57
CA ARG A 410 21.53 -15.52 9.73
C ARG A 410 21.67 -14.56 10.90
N GLN A 411 20.49 -14.16 11.40
CA GLN A 411 20.22 -13.67 12.74
C GLN A 411 20.70 -12.26 13.10
N THR A 412 19.77 -11.31 12.98
CA THR A 412 19.37 -10.29 13.98
C THR A 412 18.30 -9.45 13.26
N GLY A 413 17.02 -9.63 13.55
CA GLY A 413 16.36 -9.10 14.74
C GLY A 413 15.83 -7.71 14.40
N ASN A 414 14.66 -7.64 13.74
CA ASN A 414 13.92 -6.40 13.53
C ASN A 414 13.32 -5.96 14.87
N ASP A 415 14.11 -5.24 15.65
CA ASP A 415 13.63 -4.27 16.64
C ASP A 415 14.41 -2.98 16.33
N TYR A 416 13.87 -2.19 15.39
CA TYR A 416 14.26 -0.81 15.12
C TYR A 416 13.01 0.05 15.05
#